data_AF-I1C8X3-F1
#
_entry.id   AF-I1C8X3-F1
#
_cell.length_a   1.000
_cell.length_b   1.000
_cell.length_c   1.000
_cell.angle_alpha   90.00
_cell.angle_beta   90.00
_cell.angle_gamma   90.00
#
_symmetry.space_group_name_H-M   'P 1'
#
loop_
_entity.id
_entity.type
_entity.pdbx_description
1 polymer ?
#
loop_
_entity_poly.entity_id
_entity_poly.type
_entity_poly.pdbx_seq_one_letter_code
_entity_poly.pdbx_strand_id
1 'polypeptide(L)'
;MLINWFDTLLQYDFKVVHLPGVDNILPDTLSRLYEIEDPVNELGGDKPHLLNRAAVKLPSEDKGEYMTPSDPEERKLLLLREHIKGHFGSDAIYHALKRKGIY
;
A
#
# COMPACT_ATOMS: atom_id res chain seq x y z
N MET A 1 -10.21 -15.92 -18.46
CA MET A 1 -10.81 -17.04 -17.68
C MET A 1 -9.77 -18.14 -17.53
N LEU A 2 -9.62 -18.71 -16.32
CA LEU A 2 -8.58 -19.69 -15.94
C LEU A 2 -8.53 -20.96 -16.83
N ILE A 3 -9.66 -21.30 -17.46
CA ILE A 3 -9.81 -22.43 -18.39
C ILE A 3 -8.78 -22.40 -19.53
N ASN A 4 -8.42 -21.23 -20.04
CA ASN A 4 -7.47 -21.11 -21.16
C ASN A 4 -6.02 -21.50 -20.77
N TRP A 5 -5.73 -21.63 -19.48
CA TRP A 5 -4.40 -21.98 -18.95
C TRP A 5 -4.34 -23.42 -18.42
N PHE A 6 -5.45 -24.17 -18.52
CA PHE A 6 -5.57 -25.48 -17.90
C PHE A 6 -4.55 -26.49 -18.45
N ASP A 7 -4.36 -26.53 -19.77
CA ASP A 7 -3.37 -27.41 -20.41
C ASP A 7 -1.93 -27.11 -19.97
N THR A 8 -1.63 -25.83 -19.70
CA THR A 8 -0.31 -25.40 -19.20
C THR A 8 -0.12 -25.77 -17.74
N LEU A 9 -1.15 -25.58 -16.91
CA LEU A 9 -1.09 -25.90 -15.48
C LEU A 9 -0.88 -27.41 -15.24
N LEU A 10 -1.50 -28.27 -16.05
CA LEU A 10 -1.37 -29.72 -15.94
C LEU A 10 0.05 -30.24 -16.25
N GLN A 11 0.91 -29.43 -16.86
CA GLN A 11 2.31 -29.81 -17.12
C GLN A 11 3.18 -29.75 -15.85
N TYR A 12 2.72 -29.07 -14.81
CA TYR A 12 3.46 -28.88 -13.57
C TYR A 12 2.89 -29.75 -12.45
N ASP A 13 3.77 -30.34 -11.64
CA ASP A 13 3.39 -30.92 -10.36
C ASP A 13 3.52 -29.85 -9.28
N PHE A 14 2.38 -29.33 -8.81
CA PHE A 14 2.35 -28.28 -7.81
C PHE A 14 1.29 -28.53 -6.75
N LYS A 15 1.56 -27.99 -5.55
CA LYS A 15 0.63 -28.00 -4.43
C LYS A 15 0.11 -26.59 -4.18
N VAL A 16 -1.21 -26.44 -4.19
CA VAL A 16 -1.84 -25.17 -3.81
C VAL A 16 -1.84 -25.04 -2.30
N VAL A 17 -1.22 -23.98 -1.80
CA VAL A 17 -1.19 -23.62 -0.38
C VAL A 17 -1.73 -22.20 -0.22
N HIS A 18 -2.53 -21.97 0.83
CA HIS A 18 -3.00 -20.63 1.16
C HIS A 18 -1.89 -19.86 1.86
N LEU A 19 -1.54 -18.69 1.32
CA LEU A 19 -0.57 -17.78 1.91
C LEU A 19 -1.30 -16.57 2.51
N PRO A 20 -1.23 -16.34 3.84
CA PRO A 20 -1.80 -15.14 4.44
C PRO A 20 -1.07 -13.90 3.93
N GLY A 21 -1.78 -12.78 3.80
CA GLY A 21 -1.24 -11.55 3.22
C GLY A 21 0.00 -10.99 3.93
N VAL A 22 0.15 -11.27 5.23
CA VAL A 22 1.32 -10.85 6.04
C VAL A 22 2.61 -11.52 5.55
N ASP A 23 2.53 -12.75 5.05
CA ASP A 23 3.68 -13.51 4.57
C ASP A 23 3.95 -13.29 3.07
N ASN A 24 3.06 -12.55 2.37
CA ASN A 24 3.16 -12.28 0.94
C ASN A 24 4.06 -11.06 0.62
N ILE A 25 5.19 -10.92 1.31
CA ILE A 25 6.05 -9.73 1.18
C ILE A 25 6.91 -9.80 -0.09
N LEU A 26 7.53 -10.95 -0.38
CA LEU A 26 8.47 -11.09 -1.50
C LEU A 26 7.76 -11.00 -2.87
N PRO A 27 6.66 -11.73 -3.13
CA PRO A 27 5.93 -11.58 -4.38
C PRO A 27 5.33 -10.17 -4.56
N ASP A 28 4.79 -9.57 -3.48
CA ASP A 28 4.23 -8.22 -3.52
C ASP A 28 5.30 -7.17 -3.88
N THR A 29 6.48 -7.23 -3.24
CA THR A 29 7.58 -6.31 -3.53
C THR A 29 8.11 -6.47 -4.96
N LEU A 30 8.31 -7.71 -5.43
CA LEU A 30 8.77 -7.97 -6.80
C LEU A 30 7.78 -7.50 -7.86
N SER A 31 6.47 -7.66 -7.62
CA SER A 31 5.44 -7.20 -8.55
C SER A 31 5.40 -5.68 -8.75
N ARG A 32 5.96 -4.92 -7.81
CA ARG A 32 6.01 -3.45 -7.84
C ARG A 32 7.28 -2.90 -8.49
N LEU A 33 8.23 -3.76 -8.87
CA LEU A 33 9.52 -3.34 -9.43
C LEU A 33 9.40 -2.77 -10.85
N TYR A 34 8.41 -3.21 -11.61
CA TYR A 34 8.23 -2.80 -12.99
C TYR A 34 7.07 -1.82 -13.07
N GLU A 35 7.32 -0.65 -13.62
CA GLU A 35 6.27 0.31 -13.96
C GLU A 35 5.43 -0.28 -15.10
N ILE A 36 4.11 -0.25 -14.94
CA ILE A 36 3.21 -0.67 -16.00
C ILE A 36 3.17 0.48 -17.02
N GLU A 37 3.97 0.37 -18.08
CA GLU A 37 4.11 1.41 -19.13
C GLU A 37 2.76 1.69 -19.82
N ASP A 38 1.91 0.67 -19.95
CA ASP A 38 0.55 0.77 -20.48
C ASP A 38 -0.44 0.17 -19.50
N PRO A 39 -1.22 0.98 -18.75
CA PRO A 39 -2.27 0.43 -17.90
C PRO A 39 -3.40 -0.12 -18.77
N VAL A 40 -3.25 -1.39 -19.18
CA VAL A 40 -4.32 -2.12 -19.83
C VAL A 40 -5.36 -2.43 -18.77
N ASN A 41 -6.31 -1.52 -18.65
CA ASN A 41 -7.50 -1.70 -17.83
C ASN A 41 -8.38 -2.79 -18.46
N GLU A 42 -8.00 -4.05 -18.32
CA GLU A 42 -8.83 -5.19 -18.74
C GLU A 42 -10.14 -5.29 -17.93
N LEU A 43 -10.24 -4.54 -16.83
CA LEU A 43 -11.39 -4.52 -15.90
C LEU A 43 -12.15 -3.19 -15.87
N GLY A 44 -11.95 -2.28 -16.84
CA GLY A 44 -12.80 -1.09 -16.99
C GLY A 44 -12.86 -0.15 -15.77
N GLY A 45 -11.89 -0.22 -14.86
CA GLY A 45 -11.74 0.70 -13.74
C GLY A 45 -10.87 1.87 -14.14
N ASP A 46 -11.21 3.07 -13.68
CA ASP A 46 -10.49 4.31 -13.98
C ASP A 46 -8.96 4.18 -13.86
N LYS A 47 -8.27 4.88 -14.76
CA LYS A 47 -6.81 5.01 -14.90
C LYS A 47 -6.09 4.86 -13.55
N PRO A 48 -5.03 4.04 -13.44
CA PRO A 48 -4.23 4.02 -12.23
C PRO A 48 -3.64 5.41 -12.08
N HIS A 49 -4.04 6.10 -11.01
CA HIS A 49 -3.30 7.25 -10.54
C HIS A 49 -1.91 6.72 -10.16
N LEU A 50 -0.97 6.82 -11.11
CA LEU A 50 0.45 6.75 -10.85
C LEU A 50 0.76 7.90 -9.89
N LEU A 51 0.59 7.62 -8.61
CA LEU A 51 0.99 8.50 -7.51
C LEU A 51 2.51 8.50 -7.49
N ASN A 52 3.10 9.34 -8.33
CA ASN A 52 4.43 9.86 -8.12
C ASN A 52 4.46 10.48 -6.71
N ARG A 53 4.98 9.72 -5.72
CA ARG A 53 5.15 10.16 -4.33
C ARG A 53 6.02 11.43 -4.19
N ALA A 54 6.66 11.87 -5.28
CA ALA A 54 7.42 13.12 -5.33
C ALA A 54 6.56 14.39 -5.50
N ALA A 55 5.30 14.28 -5.94
CA ALA A 55 4.37 15.40 -5.98
C ALA A 55 3.70 15.57 -4.60
N VAL A 56 4.47 16.11 -3.67
CA VAL A 56 4.01 16.58 -2.36
C VAL A 56 2.86 17.57 -2.59
N LYS A 57 1.61 17.12 -2.44
CA LYS A 57 0.50 18.02 -2.10
C LYS A 57 0.84 18.55 -0.71
N LEU A 58 1.46 19.73 -0.66
CA LEU A 58 1.57 20.52 0.56
C LEU A 58 0.14 20.68 1.11
N PRO A 59 -0.17 20.12 2.30
CA PRO A 59 -1.48 20.34 2.88
C PRO A 59 -1.60 21.82 3.22
N SER A 60 -2.78 22.38 2.95
CA SER A 60 -3.18 23.72 3.38
C SER A 60 -2.88 23.91 4.86
N GLU A 61 -2.30 25.06 5.22
CA GLU A 61 -1.97 25.45 6.60
C GLU A 61 -3.24 25.51 7.46
N ASP A 62 -3.62 24.39 8.06
CA ASP A 62 -4.60 24.35 9.12
C ASP A 62 -3.94 24.91 10.39
N LYS A 63 -4.41 26.06 10.89
CA LYS A 63 -3.92 26.75 12.10
C LYS A 63 -4.42 26.12 13.40
N GLY A 64 -4.34 24.79 13.51
CA GLY A 64 -4.60 24.09 14.78
C GLY A 64 -3.35 24.06 15.64
N GLU A 65 -3.50 24.11 16.96
CA GLU A 65 -2.44 23.78 17.91
C GLU A 65 -2.13 22.27 17.79
N TYR A 66 -1.25 21.92 16.84
CA TYR A 66 -0.82 20.55 16.62
C TYR A 66 0.48 20.30 17.37
N MET A 67 0.53 19.17 18.08
CA MET A 67 1.74 18.70 18.72
C MET A 67 2.52 17.87 17.70
N THR A 68 3.61 18.42 17.17
CA THR A 68 4.64 17.65 16.46
C THR A 68 5.52 16.98 17.52
N PRO A 69 5.52 15.63 17.65
CA PRO A 69 6.47 14.95 18.52
C PRO A 69 7.89 15.34 18.05
N SER A 70 8.65 16.00 18.92
CA SER A 70 9.97 16.55 18.55
C SER A 70 11.01 15.46 18.30
N ASP A 71 10.75 14.24 18.77
CA ASP A 71 11.68 13.11 18.64
C ASP A 71 11.38 12.24 17.40
N PRO A 72 12.38 12.05 16.49
CA PRO A 72 12.24 11.22 15.31
C PRO A 72 11.92 9.74 15.57
N GLU A 73 12.29 9.18 16.73
CA GLU A 73 12.04 7.77 17.05
C GLU A 73 10.60 7.54 17.50
N GLU A 74 10.08 8.42 18.35
CA GLU A 74 8.67 8.41 18.75
C GLU A 74 7.72 8.49 17.55
N ARG A 75 8.06 9.33 16.56
CA ARG A 75 7.29 9.44 15.32
C ARG A 75 7.24 8.12 14.55
N LYS A 76 8.38 7.42 14.45
CA LYS A 76 8.44 6.11 13.78
C LYS A 76 7.60 5.07 14.52
N LEU A 77 7.67 5.03 15.84
CA LEU A 77 6.89 4.10 16.65
C LEU A 77 5.38 4.32 16.52
N LEU A 78 4.93 5.58 16.48
CA LEU A 78 3.52 5.92 16.28
C LEU A 78 3.01 5.45 14.91
N LEU A 79 3.78 5.69 13.86
CA LEU A 79 3.44 5.24 12.50
C LEU A 79 3.38 3.72 12.42
N LEU A 80 4.35 3.01 13.00
CA LEU A 80 4.38 1.55 13.04
C LEU A 80 3.19 0.98 13.81
N ARG A 81 2.83 1.59 14.95
CA ARG A 81 1.69 1.15 15.75
C ARG A 81 0.37 1.27 15.00
N GLU A 82 0.15 2.35 14.26
CA GLU A 82 -1.06 2.51 13.46
C GLU A 82 -1.03 1.64 12.20
N HIS A 83 0.15 1.43 11.59
CA HIS A 83 0.30 0.51 10.47
C HIS A 83 -0.06 -0.94 10.87
N ILE A 84 0.44 -1.43 12.01
CA ILE A 84 0.18 -2.81 12.48
C ILE A 84 -1.31 -3.06 12.76
N LYS A 85 -2.08 -2.04 13.15
CA LYS A 85 -3.51 -2.21 13.48
C LYS A 85 -4.39 -2.65 12.33
N GLY A 86 -3.97 -2.43 11.09
CA GLY A 86 -4.77 -2.83 9.93
C GLY A 86 -4.03 -2.84 8.61
N HIS A 87 -2.68 -2.87 8.63
CA HIS A 87 -1.81 -2.73 7.47
C HIS A 87 -2.21 -1.57 6.56
N PHE A 88 -2.58 -0.45 7.20
CA PHE A 88 -3.11 0.71 6.51
C PHE A 88 -2.03 1.39 5.66
N GLY A 89 -2.44 1.90 4.49
CA GLY A 89 -1.62 2.77 3.64
C GLY A 89 -1.36 4.13 4.30
N SER A 90 -0.46 4.93 3.70
CA SER A 90 -0.01 6.21 4.26
C SER A 90 -1.14 7.19 4.57
N ASP A 91 -2.16 7.28 3.70
CA ASP A 91 -3.26 8.24 3.87
C ASP A 91 -4.17 7.84 5.04
N ALA A 92 -4.43 6.55 5.20
CA ALA A 92 -5.24 6.05 6.31
C ALA A 92 -4.52 6.23 7.65
N ILE A 93 -3.20 6.04 7.70
CA ILE A 93 -2.38 6.34 8.88
C ILE A 93 -2.41 7.84 9.18
N TYR A 94 -2.25 8.69 8.17
CA TYR A 94 -2.31 10.15 8.31
C TYR A 94 -3.67 10.61 8.87
N HIS A 95 -4.78 10.12 8.33
CA HIS A 95 -6.11 10.46 8.85
C HIS A 95 -6.37 9.90 10.25
N ALA A 96 -5.83 8.72 10.58
CA ALA A 96 -5.91 8.16 11.93
C ALA A 96 -5.14 9.00 12.95
N LEU A 97 -3.97 9.53 12.58
CA LEU A 97 -3.17 10.42 13.41
C LEU A 97 -3.79 11.82 13.51
N LYS A 98 -4.30 12.38 12.40
CA LYS A 98 -5.02 13.66 12.37
C LYS A 98 -6.25 13.65 13.28
N ARG A 99 -7.01 12.54 13.31
CA ARG A 99 -8.14 12.36 14.26
C ARG A 99 -7.72 12.35 15.72
N LYS A 100 -6.46 11.99 16.01
CA LYS A 100 -5.87 12.00 17.35
C LYS A 100 -5.19 13.32 17.69
N GLY A 101 -5.21 14.30 16.78
CA GLY A 101 -4.56 15.60 16.94
C GLY A 101 -3.03 15.57 16.77
N ILE A 102 -2.48 14.50 16.17
CA ILE A 102 -1.04 14.30 16.00
C ILE A 102 -0.69 14.53 14.52
N TYR A 103 0.33 15.36 14.28
CA TYR A 103 0.86 15.67 12.94
C TYR A 103 2.32 15.23 12.81
#